data_AF-A0A3D5JN63-F1
#
_entry.id   AF-A0A3D5JN63-F1
#
_cell.length_a   1.000
_cell.length_b   1.000
_cell.length_c   1.000
_cell.angle_alpha   90.00
_cell.angle_beta   90.00
_cell.angle_gamma   90.00
#
_symmetry.space_group_name_H-M   'P 1'
#
loop_
_entity.id
_entity.type
_entity.pdbx_description
1 polymer ?
#
loop_
_entity_poly.entity_id
_entity_poly.type
_entity_poly.pdbx_seq_one_letter_code
_entity_poly.pdbx_strand_id
1 'polypeptide(L)'
;LASLTPVPRPAAAAPAPAGALNLQFTGDSWVDITAPDGSTVEKALIKSGEARSFSPGQVGRMVLGNASAVEVQQAGTIVDLSPYQRANVARFTVSSDGSVAPVSH
;
A
#
# COMPACT_ATOMS: atom_id res chain seq x y z
N LEU A 1 -13.52 13.11 42.81
CA LEU A 1 -12.78 13.86 41.77
C LEU A 1 -12.72 12.96 40.54
N ALA A 2 -13.23 13.42 39.39
CA ALA A 2 -13.45 12.60 38.20
C ALA A 2 -12.12 12.28 37.48
N SER A 3 -11.93 10.99 37.16
CA SER A 3 -10.83 10.52 36.31
C SER A 3 -11.15 10.82 34.85
N LEU A 4 -10.43 11.75 34.24
CA LEU A 4 -10.47 11.98 32.80
C LEU A 4 -9.53 10.97 32.13
N THR A 5 -10.09 9.90 31.58
CA THR A 5 -9.38 9.01 30.66
C THR A 5 -9.00 9.79 29.40
N PRO A 6 -7.72 9.85 28.99
CA PRO A 6 -7.34 10.48 27.74
C PRO A 6 -7.93 9.67 26.58
N VAL A 7 -8.84 10.27 25.81
CA VAL A 7 -9.23 9.75 24.50
C VAL A 7 -7.98 9.76 23.62
N PRO A 8 -7.63 8.64 22.94
CA PRO A 8 -6.54 8.64 21.99
C PRO A 8 -6.94 9.58 20.85
N ARG A 9 -6.32 10.76 20.81
CA ARG A 9 -6.37 11.64 19.64
C ARG A 9 -5.68 10.87 18.52
N PRO A 10 -6.31 10.66 17.35
CA PRO A 10 -5.59 10.12 16.22
C PRO A 10 -4.41 11.06 15.99
N ALA A 11 -3.19 10.53 16.15
CA ALA A 11 -1.99 11.27 15.84
C ALA A 11 -2.16 11.73 14.40
N ALA A 12 -2.19 13.05 14.18
CA ALA A 12 -2.12 13.60 12.85
C ALA A 12 -0.86 13.01 12.22
N ALA A 13 -1.04 12.05 11.33
CA ALA A 13 0.06 11.43 10.61
C ALA A 13 0.82 12.60 9.98
N ALA A 14 2.13 12.69 10.27
CA ALA A 14 2.99 13.62 9.57
C ALA A 14 2.72 13.46 8.06
N PRO A 15 2.64 14.56 7.28
CA PRO A 15 2.34 14.45 5.87
C PRO A 15 3.30 13.44 5.25
N ALA A 16 2.73 12.35 4.73
CA ALA A 16 3.52 11.33 4.07
C ALA A 16 4.32 12.02 2.96
N PRO A 17 5.58 11.60 2.71
CA PRO A 17 6.35 12.13 1.60
C PRO A 17 5.49 12.12 0.33
N ALA A 18 5.53 13.20 -0.46
CA ALA A 18 4.76 13.26 -1.70
C ALA A 18 5.09 12.04 -2.56
N GLY A 19 4.07 11.26 -2.94
CA GLY A 19 4.22 10.02 -3.69
C GLY A 19 4.47 8.74 -2.87
N ALA A 20 4.52 8.82 -1.53
CA ALA A 20 4.66 7.63 -0.70
C ALA A 20 3.43 6.73 -0.82
N LEU A 21 3.67 5.42 -0.88
CA LEU A 21 2.64 4.40 -1.01
C LEU A 21 2.44 3.69 0.32
N ASN A 22 1.20 3.70 0.81
CA ASN A 22 0.81 3.02 2.04
C ASN A 22 -0.20 1.91 1.72
N LEU A 23 0.03 0.74 2.31
CA LEU A 23 -0.85 -0.41 2.22
C LEU A 23 -1.37 -0.74 3.61
N GLN A 24 -2.69 -0.85 3.74
CA GLN A 24 -3.37 -1.30 4.94
C GLN A 24 -4.06 -2.63 4.63
N PHE A 25 -3.67 -3.67 5.36
CA PHE A 25 -4.17 -5.03 5.13
C PHE A 25 -5.31 -5.33 6.10
N THR A 26 -6.52 -5.51 5.59
CA THR A 26 -7.70 -5.87 6.39
C THR A 26 -7.93 -7.39 6.42
N GLY A 27 -7.23 -8.14 5.59
CA GLY A 27 -7.21 -9.60 5.56
C GLY A 27 -5.83 -10.15 5.20
N ASP A 28 -5.63 -11.44 5.43
CA ASP A 28 -4.40 -12.13 5.02
C ASP A 28 -4.20 -12.00 3.51
N SER A 29 -3.05 -11.48 3.12
CA SER A 29 -2.74 -11.12 1.74
C SER A 29 -1.28 -11.42 1.45
N TRP A 30 -0.97 -11.91 0.26
CA TRP A 30 0.43 -12.05 -0.15
C TRP A 30 0.82 -10.91 -1.08
N VAL A 31 2.08 -10.49 -1.00
CA VAL A 31 2.64 -9.43 -1.85
C VAL A 31 3.87 -9.94 -2.59
N ASP A 32 4.06 -9.45 -3.80
CA ASP A 32 5.30 -9.56 -4.57
C ASP A 32 5.61 -8.17 -5.14
N ILE A 33 6.65 -7.55 -4.60
CA ILE A 33 7.02 -6.16 -4.83
C ILE A 33 8.44 -6.11 -5.38
N THR A 34 8.59 -5.48 -6.55
CA THR A 34 9.88 -5.30 -7.21
C THR A 34 10.17 -3.82 -7.41
N ALA A 35 11.41 -3.42 -7.17
CA ALA A 35 11.90 -2.07 -7.42
C ALA A 35 12.00 -1.79 -8.93
N PRO A 36 12.14 -0.51 -9.34
CA PRO A 36 12.29 -0.14 -10.75
C PRO A 36 13.52 -0.78 -11.43
N ASP A 37 14.56 -1.13 -10.66
CA ASP A 37 15.76 -1.83 -11.15
C ASP A 37 15.58 -3.35 -11.28
N GLY A 38 14.40 -3.87 -10.94
CA GLY A 38 14.06 -5.29 -10.99
C GLY A 38 14.45 -6.09 -9.74
N SER A 39 15.07 -5.47 -8.73
CA SER A 39 15.36 -6.13 -7.46
C SER A 39 14.08 -6.36 -6.64
N THR A 40 14.04 -7.43 -5.86
CA THR A 40 12.91 -7.72 -4.97
C THR A 40 12.97 -6.79 -3.76
N VAL A 41 11.90 -6.03 -3.55
CA VAL A 41 11.73 -5.16 -2.36
C VAL A 41 11.12 -5.97 -1.22
N GLU A 42 10.03 -6.67 -1.50
CA GLU A 42 9.32 -7.47 -0.51
C GLU A 42 8.54 -8.58 -1.20
N LYS A 43 8.61 -9.79 -0.63
CA LYS A 43 7.79 -10.92 -1.05
C LYS A 43 7.41 -11.72 0.18
N ALA A 44 6.17 -11.55 0.64
CA ALA A 44 5.74 -12.05 1.94
C ALA A 44 4.23 -12.29 1.98
N LEU A 45 3.81 -13.10 2.96
CA LEU A 45 2.42 -13.18 3.39
C LEU A 45 2.24 -12.19 4.57
N ILE A 46 1.36 -11.21 4.39
CA ILE A 46 1.05 -10.17 5.34
C ILE A 46 -0.26 -10.50 6.03
N LYS A 47 -0.30 -10.37 7.36
CA LYS A 47 -1.49 -10.67 8.16
C LYS A 47 -2.44 -9.48 8.22
N SER A 48 -3.72 -9.78 8.45
CA SER A 48 -4.72 -8.76 8.74
C SER A 48 -4.28 -7.86 9.91
N GLY A 49 -4.51 -6.55 9.78
CA GLY A 49 -4.14 -5.52 10.74
C GLY A 49 -2.72 -4.96 10.55
N GLU A 50 -1.89 -5.57 9.70
CA GLU A 50 -0.59 -5.01 9.36
C GLU A 50 -0.68 -3.89 8.33
N ALA A 51 0.38 -3.10 8.25
CA ALA A 51 0.57 -2.07 7.24
C ALA A 51 1.98 -2.12 6.65
N ARG A 52 2.13 -1.64 5.43
CA ARG A 52 3.42 -1.40 4.77
C ARG A 52 3.45 -0.01 4.17
N SER A 53 4.62 0.60 4.20
CA SER A 53 4.85 1.95 3.66
C SER A 53 6.10 1.93 2.82
N PHE A 54 6.02 2.51 1.63
CA PHE A 54 7.09 2.57 0.66
C PHE A 54 7.35 4.01 0.25
N SER A 55 8.62 4.38 0.17
CA SER A 55 9.02 5.68 -0.33
C SER A 55 8.82 5.77 -1.85
N PRO A 56 8.62 6.98 -2.41
CA PRO A 56 8.60 7.18 -3.86
C PRO A 56 9.86 6.58 -4.51
N GLY A 57 9.69 5.89 -5.64
CA GLY A 57 10.79 5.24 -6.37
C GLY A 57 11.29 3.92 -5.77
N GLN A 58 10.81 3.50 -4.60
CA GLN A 58 11.15 2.20 -4.03
C GLN A 58 10.43 1.04 -4.74
N VAL A 59 9.22 1.29 -5.24
CA VAL A 59 8.39 0.29 -5.93
C VAL A 59 8.36 0.62 -7.41
N GLY A 60 8.60 -0.37 -8.27
CA GLY A 60 8.43 -0.28 -9.73
C GLY A 60 7.25 -1.12 -10.23
N ARG A 61 7.04 -2.29 -9.64
CA ARG A 61 5.89 -3.16 -9.91
C ARG A 61 5.43 -3.82 -8.61
N MET A 62 4.13 -3.97 -8.48
CA MET A 62 3.52 -4.59 -7.32
C MET A 62 2.40 -5.57 -7.72
N VAL A 63 2.40 -6.71 -7.05
CA VAL A 63 1.35 -7.73 -7.15
C VAL A 63 0.81 -8.00 -5.76
N LEU A 64 -0.50 -7.81 -5.58
CA LEU A 64 -1.23 -8.10 -4.35
C LEU A 64 -2.20 -9.24 -4.59
N GLY A 65 -2.08 -10.33 -3.84
CA GLY A 65 -3.12 -11.34 -3.74
C GLY A 65 -4.09 -11.05 -2.61
N ASN A 66 -5.36 -11.42 -2.80
CA ASN A 66 -6.48 -11.00 -1.95
C ASN A 66 -6.61 -9.46 -1.90
N ALA A 67 -6.48 -8.82 -3.06
CA ALA A 67 -6.42 -7.35 -3.17
C ALA A 67 -7.68 -6.64 -2.66
N SER A 68 -8.84 -7.31 -2.61
CA SER A 68 -10.05 -6.79 -1.97
C SER A 68 -9.91 -6.56 -0.45
N ALA A 69 -8.93 -7.21 0.18
CA ALA A 69 -8.59 -7.05 1.59
C ALA A 69 -7.36 -6.15 1.82
N VAL A 70 -7.01 -5.33 0.82
CA VAL A 70 -5.91 -4.38 0.93
C VAL A 70 -6.36 -3.01 0.45
N GLU A 71 -6.22 -2.01 1.31
CA GLU A 71 -6.38 -0.62 0.93
C GLU A 71 -5.02 -0.04 0.56
N VAL A 72 -4.94 0.57 -0.62
CA VAL A 72 -3.72 1.23 -1.10
C VAL A 72 -3.97 2.73 -1.11
N GLN A 73 -3.07 3.49 -0.51
CA GLN A 73 -3.11 4.94 -0.47
C GLN A 73 -1.82 5.53 -1.04
N GLN A 74 -1.93 6.53 -1.90
CA GLN A 74 -0.80 7.33 -2.38
C GLN A 74 -0.89 8.73 -1.79
N ALA A 75 0.12 9.15 -1.02
CA ALA A 75 0.15 10.47 -0.38
C ALA A 75 -1.17 10.82 0.38
N GLY A 76 -1.80 9.81 1.00
CA GLY A 76 -3.06 9.94 1.75
C GLY A 76 -4.35 9.88 0.91
N THR A 77 -4.26 9.68 -0.41
CA THR A 77 -5.41 9.46 -1.28
C THR A 77 -5.59 7.98 -1.58
N ILE A 78 -6.79 7.44 -1.38
CA ILE A 78 -7.10 6.04 -1.70
C ILE A 78 -7.01 5.83 -3.22
N VAL A 79 -6.27 4.80 -3.62
CA VAL A 79 -6.11 4.36 -5.00
C VAL A 79 -7.16 3.29 -5.28
N ASP A 80 -7.99 3.50 -6.31
CA ASP A 80 -8.89 2.45 -6.78
C ASP A 80 -8.10 1.33 -7.48
N LEU A 81 -8.13 0.14 -6.89
CA LEU A 81 -7.48 -1.04 -7.43
C LEU A 81 -8.35 -1.83 -8.41
N SER A 82 -9.65 -1.55 -8.48
CA SER A 82 -10.61 -2.24 -9.36
C SER A 82 -10.12 -2.40 -10.82
N PRO A 83 -9.55 -1.37 -11.48
CA PRO A 83 -9.04 -1.53 -12.85
C PRO A 83 -7.86 -2.50 -12.97
N TYR A 84 -7.11 -2.70 -11.88
CA TYR A 84 -5.90 -3.55 -11.82
C TYR A 84 -6.18 -4.97 -11.32
N GLN A 85 -7.40 -5.22 -10.82
CA GLN A 85 -7.78 -6.49 -10.20
C GLN A 85 -8.26 -7.53 -11.23
N ARG A 86 -7.70 -8.75 -11.12
CA ARG A 86 -8.13 -9.96 -11.83
C ARG A 86 -8.09 -11.14 -10.87
N ALA A 87 -9.21 -11.86 -10.74
CA ALA A 87 -9.34 -13.01 -9.84
C ALA A 87 -8.84 -12.73 -8.39
N ASN A 88 -9.22 -11.57 -7.83
CA ASN A 88 -8.79 -11.09 -6.50
C ASN A 88 -7.27 -10.86 -6.36
N VAL A 89 -6.57 -10.66 -7.48
CA VAL A 89 -5.16 -10.27 -7.53
C VAL A 89 -5.06 -8.91 -8.25
N ALA A 90 -4.48 -7.90 -7.60
CA ALA A 90 -4.18 -6.61 -8.22
C ALA A 90 -2.75 -6.59 -8.76
N ARG A 91 -2.57 -6.12 -9.99
CA ARG A 91 -1.27 -5.98 -10.64
C ARG A 91 -1.12 -4.60 -11.25
N PHE A 92 -0.11 -3.87 -10.82
CA PHE A 92 0.12 -2.51 -11.32
C PHE A 92 1.61 -2.13 -11.24
N THR A 93 1.96 -1.11 -12.01
CA THR A 93 3.26 -0.44 -11.94
C THR A 93 3.16 0.80 -11.08
N VAL A 94 4.28 1.17 -10.49
CA VAL A 94 4.42 2.38 -9.68
C VAL A 94 5.54 3.21 -10.29
N SER A 95 5.24 4.44 -10.69
CA SER A 95 6.23 5.38 -11.22
C SER A 95 7.13 5.89 -10.10
N SER A 96 8.26 6.51 -10.45
CA SER A 96 9.20 7.05 -9.45
C SER A 96 8.59 8.16 -8.57
N ASP A 97 7.55 8.85 -9.05
CA ASP A 97 6.74 9.81 -8.29
C ASP A 97 5.62 9.14 -7.44
N GLY A 98 5.53 7.80 -7.49
CA GLY A 98 4.56 7.01 -6.76
C GLY A 98 3.23 6.78 -7.47
N SER A 99 2.99 7.37 -8.66
CA SER A 99 1.73 7.17 -9.38
C SER A 99 1.53 5.70 -9.77
N VAL A 100 0.30 5.21 -9.64
CA VAL A 100 -0.07 3.84 -9.99
C VAL A 100 -0.61 3.77 -11.42
N ALA A 101 -0.12 2.85 -12.23
CA ALA A 101 -0.55 2.64 -13.61
C ALA A 101 -0.75 1.15 -13.94
N PRO A 102 -1.53 0.81 -14.99
CA PRO A 102 -1.60 -0.56 -15.48
C PRO A 102 -0.22 -1.09 -15.88
N VAL A 103 -0.01 -2.40 -15.72
CA VAL A 103 1.18 -3.06 -16.26
C VAL A 103 1.19 -2.94 -17.79
N SER A 104 2.04 -2.07 -18.32
CA SER A 104 2.32 -1.99 -19.76
C SER A 104 2.94 -3.32 -20.21
N HIS A 105 2.37 -3.90 -21.26
CA HIS A 105 2.78 -5.18 -21.85
C HIS A 105 3.96 -5.01 -22.81
#